data_AF-A0A1G7UHU3-F1
#
_entry.id   AF-A0A1G7UHU3-F1
#
_cell.length_a   1.000
_cell.length_b   1.000
_cell.length_c   1.000
_cell.angle_alpha   90.00
_cell.angle_beta   90.00
_cell.angle_gamma   90.00
#
_symmetry.space_group_name_H-M   'P 1'
#
loop_
_entity.id
_entity.type
_entity.pdbx_description
1 polymer ?
#
loop_
_entity_poly.entity_id
_entity_poly.type
_entity_poly.pdbx_seq_one_letter_code
_entity_poly.pdbx_strand_id
1 'polypeptide(L)'
;MSRIDPARRRLLVGLPALLAGVATGLGAGPARAAAKSATKPAYDPLNQVWRCTFNECDPYFYVPAKGDPENIVGSHPIPPGTAFEDLPKDWLCPVCGAPRSWFIKEKA
;
A
#
# COMPACT_ATOMS: atom_id res chain seq x y z
N MET A 1 -13.57 10.90 -59.68
CA MET A 1 -14.74 10.11 -59.21
C MET A 1 -15.37 10.90 -58.06
N SER A 2 -16.21 11.90 -58.35
CA SER A 2 -17.68 11.84 -58.31
C SER A 2 -18.23 11.18 -57.05
N ARG A 3 -19.11 11.74 -56.22
CA ARG A 3 -19.63 13.09 -55.94
C ARG A 3 -20.12 12.98 -54.48
N ILE A 4 -19.89 14.00 -53.66
CA ILE A 4 -20.59 14.15 -52.38
C ILE A 4 -22.04 14.43 -52.73
N ASP A 5 -22.99 13.59 -52.30
CA ASP A 5 -24.41 13.72 -52.63
C ASP A 5 -25.14 14.58 -51.57
N PRO A 6 -25.63 15.79 -51.91
CA PRO A 6 -26.16 16.76 -50.95
C PRO A 6 -27.68 16.62 -50.70
N ALA A 7 -28.31 15.51 -51.06
CA ALA A 7 -29.78 15.44 -51.16
C ALA A 7 -30.40 14.17 -50.57
N ARG A 8 -30.29 13.94 -49.25
CA ARG A 8 -31.23 13.09 -48.50
C ARG A 8 -30.94 13.18 -47.00
N ARG A 9 -31.85 13.50 -46.10
CA ARG A 9 -33.23 13.95 -46.18
C ARG A 9 -33.56 14.31 -44.73
N ARG A 10 -33.67 15.60 -44.41
CA ARG A 10 -34.32 16.03 -43.17
C ARG A 10 -35.68 15.32 -43.07
N LEU A 11 -35.96 14.70 -41.93
CA LEU A 11 -37.32 14.64 -41.40
C LEU A 11 -37.26 14.53 -39.87
N LEU A 12 -37.62 15.65 -39.24
CA LEU A 12 -38.08 15.73 -37.87
C LEU A 12 -39.31 14.86 -37.67
N VAL A 13 -39.30 13.98 -36.67
CA VAL A 13 -40.45 13.59 -35.82
C VAL A 13 -39.80 13.08 -34.52
N GLY A 14 -39.89 13.69 -33.33
CA GLY A 14 -41.05 14.30 -32.70
C GLY A 14 -41.82 13.22 -31.92
N LEU A 15 -41.32 12.75 -30.78
CA LEU A 15 -42.14 11.96 -29.84
C LEU A 15 -41.81 12.30 -28.38
N PRO A 16 -42.83 12.31 -27.51
CA PRO A 16 -42.95 13.23 -26.39
C PRO A 16 -42.41 12.67 -25.08
N ALA A 17 -42.30 13.58 -24.12
CA ALA A 17 -42.00 13.31 -22.72
C ALA A 17 -43.12 12.55 -22.00
N LEU A 18 -42.72 12.00 -20.84
CA LEU A 18 -43.51 11.58 -19.67
C LEU A 18 -44.01 10.13 -19.65
N LEU A 19 -43.32 9.30 -18.86
CA LEU A 19 -43.98 8.53 -17.80
C LEU A 19 -43.11 8.54 -16.54
N ALA A 20 -43.70 9.04 -15.47
CA ALA A 20 -43.20 9.03 -14.11
C ALA A 20 -43.57 7.71 -13.39
N GLY A 21 -42.78 7.35 -12.37
CA GLY A 21 -43.09 6.33 -11.35
C GLY A 21 -42.33 5.02 -11.56
N VAL A 22 -41.82 4.30 -10.56
CA VAL A 22 -42.08 4.26 -9.11
C VAL A 22 -40.82 3.75 -8.41
N ALA A 23 -40.55 4.25 -7.20
CA ALA A 23 -39.44 3.89 -6.33
C ALA A 23 -39.59 2.51 -5.67
N THR A 24 -38.48 1.76 -5.53
CA THR A 24 -38.17 0.93 -4.33
C THR A 24 -36.69 0.54 -4.38
N GLY A 25 -35.92 0.96 -3.37
CA GLY A 25 -34.46 0.85 -3.34
C GLY A 25 -33.89 -0.50 -2.88
N LEU A 26 -32.58 -0.65 -2.99
CA LEU A 26 -31.71 -1.46 -2.14
C LEU A 26 -30.24 -1.18 -2.49
N GLY A 27 -29.53 -0.56 -1.54
CA GLY A 27 -28.14 -0.87 -1.22
C GLY A 27 -27.03 -0.39 -2.17
N ALA A 28 -26.39 0.72 -1.81
CA ALA A 28 -24.92 0.85 -1.69
C ALA A 28 -24.60 2.33 -1.46
N GLY A 29 -24.72 2.79 -0.22
CA GLY A 29 -24.05 4.02 0.17
C GLY A 29 -22.55 3.83 -0.04
N PRO A 30 -21.80 4.86 -0.47
CA PRO A 30 -20.34 4.75 -0.51
C PRO A 30 -19.91 4.52 0.94
N ALA A 31 -19.38 3.33 1.22
CA ALA A 31 -18.64 3.09 2.44
C ALA A 31 -17.52 4.12 2.47
N ARG A 32 -17.70 5.18 3.25
CA ARG A 32 -16.58 5.97 3.75
C ARG A 32 -15.79 4.98 4.60
N ALA A 33 -14.81 4.32 3.97
CA ALA A 33 -13.72 3.70 4.68
C ALA A 33 -13.20 4.80 5.60
N ALA A 34 -13.45 4.64 6.90
CA ALA A 34 -12.90 5.50 7.91
C ALA A 34 -11.38 5.37 7.78
N ALA A 35 -10.78 6.29 7.04
CA ALA A 35 -9.36 6.55 7.15
C ALA A 35 -9.16 6.94 8.62
N LYS A 36 -8.61 6.02 9.40
CA LYS A 36 -8.19 6.28 10.77
C LYS A 36 -7.10 7.35 10.67
N SER A 37 -7.52 8.60 10.75
CA SER A 37 -6.61 9.74 10.85
C SER A 37 -5.93 9.62 12.21
N ALA A 38 -4.70 9.13 12.18
CA ALA A 38 -3.89 8.88 13.35
C ALA A 38 -3.61 10.20 14.09
N THR A 39 -4.10 10.32 15.31
CA THR A 39 -3.44 11.12 16.34
C THR A 39 -1.97 10.68 16.37
N LYS A 40 -1.03 11.62 16.27
CA LYS A 40 0.41 11.32 16.21
C LYS A 40 0.75 10.32 17.34
N PRO A 41 1.09 9.06 17.03
CA PRO A 41 1.41 8.11 18.07
C PRO A 41 2.68 8.59 18.77
N ALA A 42 2.72 8.47 20.10
CA ALA A 42 3.92 8.76 20.90
C ALA A 42 5.13 7.86 20.54
N TYR A 43 4.91 6.90 19.64
CA TYR A 43 5.85 5.91 19.13
C TYR A 43 5.89 6.03 17.60
N ASP A 44 7.05 6.42 17.07
CA ASP A 44 7.34 6.34 15.62
C ASP A 44 8.20 5.08 15.37
N PRO A 45 7.63 4.01 14.82
CA PRO A 45 8.38 2.78 14.52
C PRO A 45 9.47 2.98 13.48
N LEU A 46 9.36 3.99 12.61
CA LEU A 46 10.28 4.16 11.48
C LEU A 46 11.58 4.86 11.87
N ASN A 47 11.64 5.49 13.05
CA ASN A 47 12.84 6.14 13.58
C ASN A 47 13.66 5.25 14.51
N GLN A 48 13.36 3.94 14.60
CA GLN A 48 14.07 3.03 15.50
C GLN A 48 15.15 2.26 14.74
N VAL A 49 16.41 2.44 15.15
CA VAL A 49 17.52 1.65 14.63
C VAL A 49 17.66 0.38 15.46
N TRP A 50 17.92 -0.76 14.84
CA TRP A 50 18.06 -2.04 15.54
C TRP A 50 19.42 -2.64 15.27
N ARG A 51 20.15 -2.97 16.34
CA ARG A 51 21.49 -3.56 16.24
C ARG A 51 21.45 -5.05 16.56
N CYS A 52 22.06 -5.87 15.71
CA CYS A 52 22.30 -7.28 16.00
C CYS A 52 23.34 -7.41 17.13
N THR A 53 23.05 -8.23 18.15
CA THR A 53 23.92 -8.48 19.30
C THR A 53 24.47 -9.90 19.33
N PHE A 54 24.40 -10.63 18.21
CA PHE A 54 24.96 -11.97 18.12
C PHE A 54 26.50 -11.92 18.16
N ASN A 55 27.13 -12.78 18.96
CA ASN A 55 28.54 -12.68 19.32
C ASN A 55 29.50 -12.77 18.13
N GLU A 56 29.25 -13.69 17.19
CA GLU A 56 30.03 -13.85 15.96
C GLU A 56 29.45 -13.08 14.76
N CYS A 57 28.82 -11.92 14.99
CA CYS A 57 28.25 -11.08 13.94
C CYS A 57 29.04 -9.78 13.78
N ASP A 58 29.37 -9.41 12.54
CA ASP A 58 29.76 -8.03 12.25
C ASP A 58 28.58 -7.09 12.54
N PRO A 59 28.78 -5.92 13.16
CA PRO A 59 27.68 -5.06 13.60
C PRO A 59 26.74 -4.70 12.45
N TYR A 60 25.52 -5.25 12.47
CA TYR A 60 24.46 -4.93 11.52
C TYR A 60 23.40 -4.04 12.18
N PHE A 61 23.04 -2.97 11.48
CA PHE A 61 22.03 -2.00 11.92
C PHE A 61 20.88 -1.97 10.92
N TYR A 62 19.73 -2.49 11.33
CA TYR A 62 18.51 -2.35 10.57
C TYR A 62 17.93 -0.94 10.78
N VAL A 63 17.70 -0.22 9.68
CA VAL A 63 17.08 1.11 9.68
C VAL A 63 15.76 1.01 8.90
N PRO A 64 14.59 1.17 9.54
CA PRO A 64 13.29 1.06 8.89
C PRO A 64 13.16 1.93 7.65
N ALA A 65 13.68 3.17 7.70
CA ALA A 65 13.67 4.08 6.56
C ALA A 65 14.45 3.57 5.33
N LYS A 66 15.40 2.64 5.51
CA LYS A 66 16.13 1.97 4.42
C LYS A 66 15.53 0.61 4.06
N GLY A 67 14.88 -0.06 5.00
CA GLY A 67 14.46 -1.46 4.83
C GLY A 67 15.68 -2.38 4.80
N ASP A 68 15.55 -3.49 4.07
CA ASP A 68 16.63 -4.46 3.84
C ASP A 68 16.49 -5.09 2.44
N PRO A 69 16.86 -4.36 1.37
CA PRO A 69 16.61 -4.77 -0.01
C PRO A 69 17.44 -5.97 -0.46
N GLU A 70 18.58 -6.21 0.20
CA GLU A 70 19.48 -7.32 -0.11
C GLU A 70 18.97 -8.66 0.45
N ASN A 71 18.04 -8.61 1.40
CA ASN A 71 17.53 -9.77 2.10
C ASN A 71 16.14 -10.14 1.58
N ILE A 72 16.09 -11.22 0.79
CA ILE A 72 14.85 -11.73 0.22
C ILE A 72 14.26 -12.76 1.17
N VAL A 73 13.16 -12.40 1.83
CA VAL A 73 12.43 -13.31 2.73
C VAL A 73 11.11 -13.68 2.09
N GLY A 74 10.89 -14.97 1.87
CA GLY A 74 9.75 -15.46 1.08
C GLY A 74 9.96 -15.20 -0.41
N SER A 75 9.30 -14.18 -0.97
CA SER A 75 9.32 -13.88 -2.42
C SER A 75 9.74 -12.46 -2.77
N HIS A 76 10.00 -11.60 -1.77
CA HIS A 76 10.24 -10.17 -1.98
C HIS A 76 11.32 -9.62 -1.03
N PRO A 77 12.05 -8.57 -1.44
CA PRO A 77 12.94 -7.83 -0.55
C PRO A 77 12.15 -7.09 0.54
N ILE A 78 12.83 -6.68 1.61
CA ILE A 78 12.22 -5.82 2.62
C ILE A 78 12.29 -4.35 2.15
N PRO A 79 11.14 -3.71 1.83
CA PRO A 79 11.15 -2.37 1.29
C PRO A 79 11.48 -1.31 2.36
N PRO A 80 11.95 -0.12 1.94
CA PRO A 80 12.04 1.06 2.79
C PRO A 80 10.70 1.38 3.48
N GLY A 81 10.78 1.88 4.71
CA GLY A 81 9.61 2.20 5.52
C GLY A 81 8.97 0.99 6.20
N THR A 82 9.64 -0.17 6.20
CA THR A 82 9.18 -1.33 6.97
C THR A 82 9.65 -1.18 8.42
N ALA A 83 8.74 -1.19 9.38
CA ALA A 83 9.13 -1.23 10.79
C ALA A 83 9.79 -2.57 11.13
N PHE A 84 10.68 -2.59 12.12
CA PHE A 84 11.32 -3.84 12.55
C PHE A 84 10.30 -4.84 13.11
N GLU A 85 9.27 -4.34 13.77
CA GLU A 85 8.15 -5.13 14.28
C GLU A 85 7.35 -5.79 13.15
N ASP A 86 7.22 -5.13 12.01
CA ASP A 86 6.49 -5.61 10.81
C ASP A 86 7.30 -6.59 9.95
N LEU A 87 8.58 -6.80 10.26
CA LEU A 87 9.40 -7.78 9.55
C LEU A 87 8.80 -9.19 9.67
N PRO A 88 8.99 -10.04 8.64
CA PRO A 88 8.61 -11.45 8.71
C PRO A 88 9.25 -12.20 9.89
N LYS A 89 8.61 -13.27 10.38
CA LYS A 89 9.19 -14.14 11.43
C LYS A 89 10.49 -14.81 10.98
N ASP A 90 10.56 -15.15 9.69
CA ASP A 90 11.71 -15.81 9.08
C ASP A 90 12.79 -14.84 8.59
N TRP A 91 12.64 -13.54 8.86
CA TRP A 91 13.73 -12.59 8.58
C TRP A 91 14.89 -12.86 9.53
N LEU A 92 16.08 -12.98 8.95
CA LEU A 92 17.33 -13.24 9.64
C LEU A 92 18.29 -12.09 9.35
N CYS A 93 19.24 -11.84 10.26
CA CYS A 93 20.32 -10.90 10.04
C CYS A 93 21.05 -11.24 8.73
N PRO A 94 21.18 -10.32 7.76
CA PRO A 94 21.84 -10.60 6.48
C PRO A 94 23.35 -10.86 6.63
N VAL A 95 23.93 -10.50 7.79
CA VAL A 95 25.34 -10.72 8.08
C VAL A 95 25.58 -12.11 8.67
N CYS A 96 24.85 -12.48 9.73
CA CYS A 96 25.14 -13.70 10.50
C CYS A 96 24.04 -14.76 10.51
N GLY A 97 22.87 -14.47 9.91
CA GLY A 97 21.73 -15.38 9.93
C GLY A 97 21.00 -15.48 11.28
N ALA A 98 21.35 -14.67 12.28
CA ALA A 98 20.66 -14.68 13.57
C ALA A 98 19.22 -14.16 13.44
N PRO A 99 18.23 -14.75 14.14
CA PRO A 99 16.85 -14.28 14.11
C PRO A 99 16.68 -12.89 14.76
N ARG A 100 15.55 -12.24 14.48
CA ARG A 100 15.17 -10.93 15.05
C ARG A 100 15.25 -10.84 16.57
N SER A 101 15.18 -11.95 17.29
CA SER A 101 15.32 -11.99 18.75
C SER A 101 16.69 -11.53 19.24
N TRP A 102 17.72 -11.55 18.39
CA TRP A 102 19.07 -11.06 18.68
C TRP A 102 19.26 -9.58 18.39
N PHE A 103 18.18 -8.85 18.12
CA PHE A 103 18.26 -7.42 17.88
C PHE A 103 17.75 -6.64 19.08
N ILE A 104 18.49 -5.59 19.41
CA ILE A 104 18.08 -4.61 20.40
C ILE A 104 17.83 -3.28 19.71
N LYS A 105 16.92 -2.48 20.27
CA LYS A 105 16.74 -1.09 19.85
C LYS A 105 18.00 -0.32 20.21
N GLU A 106 18.71 0.16 19.21
CA GLU A 106 19.71 1.22 19.37
C GLU A 106 18.97 2.54 19.44
N LYS A 107 19.31 3.34 20.45
CA LYS A 107 18.58 4.56 20.76
C LYS A 107 18.79 5.54 19.60
N ALA A 108 17.69 6.10 19.10
CA ALA A 108 17.72 7.16 18.08
C ALA A 108 18.44 8.41 18.59
#